data_AF-A0A1Y4L245-F1
#
_entry.id   AF-A0A1Y4L245-F1
#
_cell.length_a   1.000
_cell.length_b   1.000
_cell.length_c   1.000
_cell.angle_alpha   90.00
_cell.angle_beta   90.00
_cell.angle_gamma   90.00
#
_symmetry.space_group_name_H-M   'P 1'
#
loop_
_entity.id
_entity.type
_entity.pdbx_description
1 polymer ?
#
loop_
_entity_poly.entity_id
_entity_poly.type
_entity_poly.pdbx_seq_one_letter_code
_entity_poly.pdbx_strand_id
1 'polypeptide(L)'
;MSQQKVDRYKQKKAERKKEVQKQKRKDFLWKFGLSVVAIALVGWIGYSGYSLYTSSQPRKTAEVDYGDINDYVNGLAKTDDAQ
;
A
#
# COMPACT_ATOMS: atom_id res chain seq x y z
N MET A 1 -30.76 -10.28 55.65
CA MET A 1 -30.16 -10.21 54.30
C MET A 1 -30.56 -8.88 53.67
N SER A 2 -29.62 -7.95 53.47
CA SER A 2 -29.91 -6.59 53.01
C SER A 2 -29.57 -6.45 51.52
N GLN A 3 -30.53 -5.95 50.74
CA GLN A 3 -30.41 -5.65 49.30
C GLN A 3 -29.13 -4.85 48.97
N GLN A 4 -28.66 -4.00 49.91
CA GLN A 4 -27.42 -3.23 49.75
C GLN A 4 -26.17 -4.11 49.55
N LYS A 5 -26.08 -5.27 50.22
CA LYS A 5 -24.94 -6.19 50.01
C LYS A 5 -25.01 -6.85 48.63
N VAL A 6 -26.21 -7.15 48.15
CA VAL A 6 -26.43 -7.77 46.84
C VAL A 6 -26.14 -6.79 45.72
N ASP A 7 -26.57 -5.53 45.85
CA ASP A 7 -26.31 -4.49 44.86
C ASP A 7 -24.83 -4.10 44.78
N ARG A 8 -24.15 -3.98 45.93
CA ARG A 8 -22.68 -3.78 45.96
C ARG A 8 -21.95 -4.93 45.26
N TYR A 9 -22.44 -6.16 45.38
CA TYR A 9 -21.86 -7.32 44.70
C TYR A 9 -22.07 -7.25 43.17
N LYS A 10 -23.26 -6.84 42.73
CA LYS A 10 -23.56 -6.65 41.31
C LYS A 10 -22.76 -5.51 40.69
N GLN A 11 -22.63 -4.38 41.39
CA GLN A 11 -21.86 -3.23 40.93
C GLN A 11 -20.38 -3.56 40.78
N LYS A 12 -19.75 -4.21 41.77
CA LYS A 12 -18.34 -4.66 41.66
C LYS A 12 -18.11 -5.64 40.51
N LYS A 13 -19.10 -6.48 40.18
CA LYS A 13 -19.01 -7.43 39.06
C LYS A 13 -19.21 -6.74 37.71
N ALA A 14 -20.04 -5.70 37.66
CA ALA A 14 -20.27 -4.88 36.46
C ALA A 14 -19.06 -4.00 36.13
N GLU A 15 -18.43 -3.39 37.14
CA GLU A 15 -17.24 -2.54 36.96
C GLU A 15 -16.05 -3.33 36.41
N ARG A 16 -15.77 -4.52 36.97
CA ARG A 16 -14.72 -5.41 36.40
C ARG A 16 -14.96 -5.76 34.94
N LYS A 17 -16.20 -6.03 34.55
CA LYS A 17 -16.51 -6.34 33.14
C LYS A 17 -16.26 -5.14 32.23
N LYS A 18 -16.63 -3.93 32.68
CA LYS A 18 -16.44 -2.69 31.91
C LYS A 18 -14.95 -2.36 31.73
N GLU A 19 -14.14 -2.53 32.77
CA GLU A 19 -12.69 -2.28 32.67
C GLU A 19 -12.00 -3.30 31.77
N VAL A 20 -12.28 -4.59 31.93
CA VAL A 20 -11.71 -5.65 31.09
C VAL A 20 -12.09 -5.46 29.62
N GLN A 21 -13.33 -5.05 29.32
CA GLN A 21 -13.74 -4.76 27.95
C GLN A 21 -13.04 -3.54 27.36
N LYS A 22 -12.81 -2.48 28.16
CA LYS A 22 -12.06 -1.30 27.71
C LYS A 22 -10.61 -1.64 27.38
N GLN A 23 -9.95 -2.46 28.20
CA GLN A 23 -8.57 -2.87 27.95
C GLN A 23 -8.46 -3.72 26.67
N LYS A 24 -9.34 -4.71 26.50
CA LYS A 24 -9.38 -5.54 25.28
C LYS A 24 -9.57 -4.73 23.99
N ARG A 25 -10.38 -3.66 24.04
CA ARG A 25 -10.59 -2.78 22.88
C ARG A 25 -9.35 -1.95 22.55
N LYS A 26 -8.60 -1.48 23.55
CA LYS A 26 -7.34 -0.74 23.33
C LYS A 26 -6.29 -1.64 22.69
N ASP A 27 -6.13 -2.86 23.22
CA ASP A 27 -5.18 -3.84 22.67
C ASP A 27 -5.55 -4.25 21.24
N PHE A 28 -6.86 -4.40 20.97
CA PHE A 28 -7.35 -4.68 19.63
C PHE A 28 -7.08 -3.53 18.66
N LEU A 29 -7.32 -2.27 19.06
CA LEU A 29 -7.02 -1.11 18.23
C LEU A 29 -5.53 -1.01 17.89
N TRP A 30 -4.66 -1.27 18.86
CA TRP A 30 -3.21 -1.24 18.66
C TRP A 30 -2.73 -2.33 17.69
N LYS A 31 -3.21 -3.56 17.88
CA LYS A 31 -2.95 -4.69 16.96
C LYS A 31 -3.53 -4.44 15.57
N PHE A 32 -4.71 -3.85 15.49
CA PHE A 32 -5.35 -3.52 14.22
C PHE A 32 -4.59 -2.43 13.48
N GLY A 33 -4.15 -1.37 14.18
CA GLY A 33 -3.30 -0.32 13.60
C GLY A 33 -2.02 -0.87 13.01
N LEU A 34 -1.31 -1.74 13.75
CA LEU A 34 -0.08 -2.37 13.26
C LEU A 34 -0.34 -3.28 12.05
N SER A 35 -1.44 -4.03 12.07
CA SER A 35 -1.87 -4.90 10.97
C SER A 35 -2.20 -4.10 9.70
N VAL A 36 -2.93 -2.99 9.84
CA VAL A 36 -3.29 -2.12 8.71
C VAL A 36 -2.05 -1.50 8.07
N VAL A 37 -1.08 -1.04 8.87
CA VAL A 37 0.19 -0.50 8.35
C VAL A 37 0.98 -1.59 7.61
N ALA A 38 1.03 -2.81 8.16
CA ALA A 38 1.68 -3.93 7.47
C ALA A 38 1.01 -4.25 6.12
N ILE A 39 -0.33 -4.30 6.06
CA ILE A 39 -1.07 -4.55 4.82
C ILE A 39 -0.85 -3.42 3.81
N ALA A 40 -0.82 -2.16 4.27
CA ALA A 40 -0.55 -1.02 3.41
C ALA A 40 0.86 -1.08 2.79
N LEU A 41 1.87 -1.46 3.59
CA LEU A 41 3.24 -1.66 3.10
C LEU A 41 3.33 -2.82 2.11
N VAL A 42 2.68 -3.95 2.40
CA VAL A 42 2.64 -5.12 1.50
C VAL A 42 1.92 -4.77 0.19
N GLY A 43 0.81 -4.02 0.25
CA GLY A 43 0.10 -3.54 -0.93
C GLY A 43 0.93 -2.56 -1.76
N TRP A 44 1.67 -1.65 -1.11
CA TRP A 44 2.56 -0.71 -1.79
C TRP A 44 3.75 -1.42 -2.44
N ILE A 45 4.40 -2.34 -1.73
CA ILE A 45 5.51 -3.14 -2.26
C ILE A 45 5.00 -4.06 -3.37
N GLY A 46 3.79 -4.60 -3.25
CA GLY A 46 3.13 -5.36 -4.31
C GLY A 46 2.92 -4.50 -5.56
N TYR A 47 2.36 -3.30 -5.41
CA TYR A 47 2.13 -2.36 -6.51
C TYR A 47 3.44 -1.84 -7.14
N SER A 48 4.43 -1.45 -6.32
CA SER A 48 5.74 -0.98 -6.78
C SER A 48 6.59 -2.12 -7.36
N GLY A 49 6.49 -3.31 -6.79
CA GLY A 49 7.12 -4.52 -7.28
C GLY A 49 6.50 -4.97 -8.60
N TYR A 50 5.18 -4.84 -8.76
CA TYR A 50 4.52 -5.04 -10.06
C TYR A 50 4.86 -3.92 -11.05
N SER A 51 4.95 -2.67 -10.61
CA SER A 51 5.42 -1.54 -11.43
C SER A 51 6.86 -1.77 -11.92
N LEU A 52 7.74 -2.30 -11.07
CA LEU A 52 9.12 -2.61 -11.42
C LEU A 52 9.22 -3.91 -12.22
N TYR A 53 8.39 -4.91 -11.94
CA TYR A 53 8.35 -6.18 -12.68
C TYR A 53 7.68 -6.04 -14.05
N THR A 54 6.67 -5.18 -14.21
CA THR A 54 6.19 -4.70 -15.52
C THR A 54 7.26 -3.85 -16.21
N SER A 55 8.16 -3.20 -15.46
CA SER A 55 9.33 -2.51 -16.02
C SER A 55 10.56 -3.42 -16.25
N SER A 56 10.56 -4.67 -15.74
CA SER A 56 11.64 -5.67 -15.84
C SER A 56 11.28 -6.89 -16.69
N GLN A 57 9.99 -7.19 -16.89
CA GLN A 57 9.51 -7.72 -18.16
C GLN A 57 10.08 -6.76 -19.19
N PRO A 58 10.85 -7.25 -20.17
CA PRO A 58 11.66 -6.41 -21.03
C PRO A 58 10.75 -5.28 -21.44
N ARG A 59 11.11 -4.06 -20.99
CA ARG A 59 10.71 -2.85 -21.69
C ARG A 59 10.78 -3.34 -23.13
N LYS A 60 9.65 -3.38 -23.84
CA LYS A 60 9.79 -3.27 -25.27
C LYS A 60 10.69 -2.04 -25.33
N THR A 61 11.97 -2.26 -25.62
CA THR A 61 12.58 -1.55 -26.70
C THR A 61 11.42 -1.37 -27.66
N ALA A 62 10.72 -0.24 -27.48
CA ALA A 62 10.65 0.64 -28.58
C ALA A 62 12.11 0.68 -29.08
N GLU A 63 12.48 -0.30 -29.91
CA GLU A 63 12.63 -0.07 -31.33
C GLU A 63 11.56 0.97 -31.70
N VAL A 64 11.76 2.20 -31.19
CA VAL A 64 11.41 3.39 -31.92
C VAL A 64 12.33 3.18 -33.09
N ASP A 65 11.77 2.65 -34.16
CA ASP A 65 12.51 2.45 -35.38
C ASP A 65 12.97 3.84 -35.78
N TYR A 66 14.23 4.17 -35.48
CA TYR A 66 14.83 5.45 -35.83
C TYR A 66 15.18 5.46 -37.32
N GLY A 67 14.81 4.42 -38.09
CA GLY A 67 14.96 4.37 -39.55
C GLY A 67 14.38 5.60 -40.23
N ASP A 68 13.15 6.00 -39.88
CA ASP A 68 12.50 7.18 -40.48
C ASP A 68 13.28 8.49 -40.25
N ILE A 69 13.85 8.64 -39.05
CA ILE A 69 14.64 9.83 -38.68
C ILE A 69 15.99 9.80 -39.38
N ASN A 70 16.61 8.62 -39.46
CA ASN A 70 17.92 8.46 -40.08
C ASN A 70 17.84 8.66 -41.60
N ASP A 71 16.78 8.16 -42.25
CA ASP A 71 16.52 8.37 -43.67
C ASP A 71 16.23 9.85 -43.99
N TYR A 72 15.50 10.55 -43.12
CA TYR A 72 15.28 11.99 -43.25
C TYR A 72 16.59 12.79 -43.16
N VAL A 73 17.41 12.52 -42.15
CA VAL A 73 18.70 13.21 -41.96
C VAL A 73 19.65 12.91 -43.13
N ASN A 74 19.69 11.66 -43.59
CA ASN A 74 20.51 11.27 -44.75
C ASN A 74 20.00 11.86 -46.06
N GLY A 75 18.69 12.02 -46.22
CA GLY A 75 18.08 12.68 -47.39
C GLY A 75 18.39 14.18 -47.42
N LEU A 76 18.36 14.84 -46.26
CA LEU A 76 18.74 16.25 -46.13
C LEU A 76 20.22 16.47 -46.46
N ALA A 77 21.12 15.68 -45.86
CA ALA A 77 22.56 15.76 -46.12
C ALA A 77 22.85 15.64 -47.63
N LYS A 78 22.31 14.60 -48.28
CA LYS A 78 22.49 14.39 -49.73
C LYS A 78 21.97 15.52 -50.61
N THR A 79 20.98 16.27 -50.13
CA THR A 79 20.40 17.40 -50.89
C THR A 79 21.31 18.62 -50.78
N ASP A 80 21.92 18.86 -49.61
CA ASP A 80 22.91 19.92 -49.41
C ASP A 80 24.23 19.64 -50.15
N ASP A 81 24.61 18.36 -50.28
CA ASP A 81 25.83 17.94 -51.00
C ASP A 81 25.74 18.10 -52.53
N ALA A 82 24.52 18.19 -53.06
CA ALA A 82 24.21 18.22 -54.49
C ALA A 82 24.04 19.64 -55.07
N GLN A 83 24.35 20.67 -54.27
CA GLN A 83 24.21 22.09 -54.64
C GLN A 83 25.53 22.82 -54.85
#